data_AF-A0A821HN40-F1
#
_entry.id   AF-A0A821HN40-F1
#
_cell.length_a   1.000
_cell.length_b   1.000
_cell.length_c   1.000
_cell.angle_alpha   90.00
_cell.angle_beta   90.00
_cell.angle_gamma   90.00
#
_symmetry.space_group_name_H-M   'P 1'
#
loop_
_entity.id
_entity.type
_entity.pdbx_description
1 polymer ?
#
loop_
_entity_poly.entity_id
_entity_poly.type
_entity_poly.pdbx_seq_one_letter_code
_entity_poly.pdbx_strand_id
1 'polypeptide(L)'
;MLEILFQDCTYLLITIGHVYIRANELPRREVLRDLVEMCRGVQHPLRGLFLRNYLLQCVKSLLPDTEEDNQEESKTGTILDSLDFILLNFSEMNKLWVRMQYQGHTRDLQRREQERRELRILVGTNLVRLSELECVNVERYKTIVLPKIMEQVVSCRDPIAQEYLMECIIQVFPDEYHLNTLNEFLKACRELSPNVNIRNILISLIDRLTAYSTREGTQQNIPENVELFEIFSEQIAEVIK
;
A
#
# COMPACT_ATOMS: atom_id res chain seq x y z
N MET A 1 10.66 30.26 1.58
CA MET A 1 10.52 30.77 0.20
C MET A 1 11.04 29.74 -0.81
N LEU A 2 12.30 29.28 -0.70
CA LEU A 2 12.86 28.21 -1.54
C LEU A 2 12.08 26.87 -1.47
N GLU A 3 11.68 26.41 -0.29
CA GLU A 3 10.89 25.16 -0.17
C GLU A 3 9.49 25.24 -0.80
N ILE A 4 8.86 26.42 -0.76
CA ILE A 4 7.53 26.65 -1.35
C ILE A 4 7.67 26.67 -2.87
N LEU A 5 8.65 27.40 -3.39
CA LEU A 5 8.98 27.42 -4.82
C LEU A 5 9.31 26.01 -5.34
N PHE A 6 10.09 25.22 -4.60
CA PHE A 6 10.43 23.85 -4.99
C PHE A 6 9.20 22.93 -5.02
N GLN A 7 8.29 23.06 -4.06
CA GLN A 7 7.04 22.31 -4.03
C GLN A 7 6.16 22.65 -5.24
N ASP A 8 5.95 23.95 -5.52
CA ASP A 8 5.17 24.41 -6.67
C ASP A 8 5.79 23.95 -8.00
N CYS A 9 7.12 23.98 -8.11
CA CYS A 9 7.85 23.41 -9.25
C CYS A 9 7.61 21.90 -9.40
N THR A 10 7.47 21.15 -8.31
CA THR A 10 7.28 19.70 -8.38
C THR A 10 5.86 19.33 -8.82
N TYR A 11 4.83 20.06 -8.40
CA TYR A 11 3.47 19.89 -8.94
C TYR A 11 3.40 20.15 -10.45
N LEU A 12 4.09 21.21 -10.90
CA LEU A 12 4.19 21.50 -12.34
C LEU A 12 4.94 20.39 -13.08
N LEU A 13 6.05 19.90 -12.52
CA LEU A 13 6.82 18.79 -13.09
C LEU A 13 5.98 17.52 -13.25
N ILE A 14 5.15 17.18 -12.26
CA ILE A 14 4.21 16.05 -12.35
C ILE A 14 3.19 16.26 -13.48
N THR A 15 2.64 17.47 -13.59
CA THR A 15 1.67 17.81 -14.65
C THR A 15 2.30 17.68 -16.03
N ILE A 16 3.51 18.23 -16.20
CA ILE A 16 4.28 18.13 -17.43
C ILE A 16 4.60 16.67 -17.73
N GLY A 17 5.14 15.91 -16.77
CA GLY A 17 5.46 14.50 -16.96
C GLY A 17 4.25 13.66 -17.38
N HIS A 18 3.07 13.90 -16.80
CA HIS A 18 1.82 13.29 -17.24
C HIS A 18 1.52 13.57 -18.73
N VAL A 19 1.67 14.82 -19.17
CA VAL A 19 1.44 15.21 -20.57
C VAL A 19 2.46 14.56 -21.50
N TYR A 20 3.75 14.55 -21.14
CA TYR A 20 4.80 13.93 -21.95
C TYR A 20 4.61 12.42 -22.14
N ILE A 21 4.18 11.71 -21.08
CA ILE A 21 3.83 10.29 -21.18
C ILE A 21 2.65 10.10 -22.14
N ARG A 22 1.60 10.93 -22.02
CA ARG A 22 0.42 10.85 -22.90
C ARG A 22 0.70 11.20 -24.36
N ALA A 23 1.62 12.13 -24.59
CA ALA A 23 2.06 12.52 -25.93
C ALA A 23 3.02 11.49 -26.55
N ASN A 24 3.45 10.48 -25.79
CA ASN A 24 4.43 9.48 -26.18
C ASN A 24 5.78 10.10 -26.64
N GLU A 25 6.12 11.26 -26.08
CA GLU A 25 7.36 11.99 -26.40
C GLU A 25 8.57 11.47 -25.61
N LEU A 26 8.33 10.91 -24.42
CA LEU A 26 9.36 10.34 -23.54
C LEU A 26 8.98 8.93 -23.08
N PRO A 27 9.98 8.06 -22.83
CA PRO A 27 9.72 6.71 -22.35
C PRO A 27 9.06 6.74 -20.97
N ARG A 28 7.83 6.23 -20.92
CA ARG A 28 6.97 6.20 -19.74
C ARG A 28 7.66 5.70 -18.47
N ARG A 29 8.40 4.58 -18.55
CA ARG A 29 9.17 4.01 -17.42
C ARG A 29 10.12 5.01 -16.78
N GLU A 30 10.89 5.74 -17.60
CA GLU A 30 11.89 6.69 -17.10
C GLU A 30 11.22 7.90 -16.47
N VAL A 31 10.18 8.44 -17.10
CA VAL A 31 9.43 9.57 -16.54
C VAL A 31 8.79 9.19 -15.20
N LEU A 32 8.15 8.02 -15.08
CA LEU A 32 7.55 7.58 -13.82
C LEU A 32 8.60 7.43 -12.71
N ARG A 33 9.75 6.80 -13.01
CA ARG A 33 10.86 6.66 -12.06
C ARG A 33 11.39 8.03 -11.62
N ASP A 34 11.62 8.93 -12.56
CA ASP A 34 12.17 10.25 -12.25
C ASP A 34 11.17 11.08 -11.43
N LEU A 35 9.87 11.03 -11.74
CA LEU A 35 8.84 11.74 -10.96
C LEU A 35 8.78 11.28 -9.50
N VAL A 36 8.82 9.97 -9.24
CA VAL A 36 8.77 9.45 -7.86
C VAL A 36 10.06 9.73 -7.07
N GLU A 37 11.21 9.71 -7.74
CA GLU A 37 12.50 10.08 -7.17
C GLU A 37 12.58 11.58 -6.85
N MET A 38 12.12 12.45 -7.75
CA MET A 38 12.09 13.90 -7.54
C MET A 38 11.17 14.30 -6.37
N CYS A 39 10.10 13.55 -6.12
CA CYS A 39 9.24 13.76 -4.94
C CYS A 39 9.97 13.54 -3.60
N ARG A 40 11.14 12.89 -3.57
CA ARG A 40 11.98 12.79 -2.36
C ARG A 40 12.50 14.15 -1.89
N GLY A 41 12.53 15.17 -2.75
CA GLY A 41 12.93 16.52 -2.35
C GLY A 41 11.98 17.20 -1.34
N VAL A 42 10.73 16.75 -1.23
CA VAL A 42 9.74 17.32 -0.30
C VAL A 42 9.60 16.45 0.95
N GLN A 43 10.38 16.78 1.98
CA GLN A 43 10.44 16.01 3.23
C GLN A 43 9.46 16.47 4.33
N HIS A 44 8.76 17.59 4.11
CA HIS A 44 7.73 18.05 5.04
C HIS A 44 6.52 17.09 5.00
N PRO A 45 6.13 16.42 6.11
CA PRO A 45 5.12 15.36 6.12
C PRO A 45 3.80 15.68 5.42
N LEU A 46 3.11 16.74 5.84
CA LEU A 46 1.80 17.09 5.27
C LEU A 46 1.90 17.38 3.76
N ARG A 47 2.82 18.27 3.38
CA ARG A 47 3.06 18.67 1.99
C ARG A 47 3.50 17.50 1.11
N GLY A 48 4.40 16.66 1.61
CA GLY A 48 4.89 15.47 0.91
C GLY A 48 3.80 14.43 0.71
N LEU A 49 2.91 14.22 1.70
CA LEU A 49 1.75 13.34 1.56
C LEU A 49 0.81 13.81 0.44
N PHE A 50 0.46 15.09 0.42
CA PHE A 50 -0.42 15.63 -0.63
C PHE A 50 0.24 15.63 -2.02
N LEU A 51 1.54 15.92 -2.11
CA LEU A 51 2.28 15.88 -3.37
C LEU A 51 2.33 14.45 -3.93
N ARG A 52 2.65 13.47 -3.09
CA ARG A 52 2.72 12.06 -3.49
C ARG A 52 1.35 11.46 -3.81
N ASN A 53 0.31 11.88 -3.09
CA ASN A 53 -1.06 11.51 -3.45
C ASN A 53 -1.47 12.13 -4.79
N TYR A 54 -1.12 13.40 -5.05
CA TYR A 54 -1.36 14.04 -6.34
C TYR A 54 -0.62 13.30 -7.47
N LEU A 55 0.66 12.96 -7.28
CA LEU A 55 1.42 12.14 -8.21
C LEU A 55 0.66 10.86 -8.57
N LEU A 56 0.26 10.08 -7.57
CA LEU A 56 -0.44 8.80 -7.77
C LEU A 56 -1.77 8.99 -8.52
N GLN A 57 -2.51 10.07 -8.25
CA GLN A 57 -3.75 10.38 -8.96
C GLN A 57 -3.53 10.81 -10.41
N CYS A 58 -2.44 11.53 -10.71
CA CYS A 58 -2.10 11.94 -12.06
C CYS A 58 -1.62 10.77 -12.92
N VAL A 59 -0.81 9.87 -12.38
CA VAL A 59 -0.20 8.79 -13.17
C VAL A 59 -1.04 7.52 -13.24
N LYS A 60 -2.16 7.45 -12.51
CA LYS A 60 -2.95 6.21 -12.39
C LYS A 60 -3.31 5.52 -13.70
N SER A 61 -3.77 6.28 -14.68
CA SER A 61 -4.19 5.77 -16.00
C SER A 61 -3.02 5.56 -16.94
N LEU A 62 -1.81 5.86 -16.47
CA LEU A 62 -0.57 5.79 -17.23
C LEU A 62 0.33 4.67 -16.72
N LEU A 63 0.01 4.00 -15.61
CA LEU A 63 0.82 2.92 -15.07
C LEU A 63 0.85 1.74 -16.06
N PRO A 64 2.03 1.20 -16.40
CA PRO A 64 2.12 -0.04 -17.17
C PRO A 64 1.41 -1.21 -16.47
N ASP A 65 0.59 -1.96 -17.21
CA ASP A 65 -0.13 -3.13 -16.70
C ASP A 65 -0.09 -4.24 -17.75
N THR A 66 1.11 -4.54 -18.23
CA THR A 66 1.37 -5.55 -19.26
C THR A 66 2.45 -6.53 -18.78
N GLU A 67 2.34 -7.78 -19.23
CA GLU A 67 3.31 -8.83 -18.96
C GLU A 67 4.59 -8.67 -19.81
N GLU A 68 5.70 -9.26 -19.34
CA GLU A 68 7.04 -9.13 -19.94
C GLU A 68 7.16 -9.75 -21.34
N ASP A 69 6.26 -10.67 -21.70
CA ASP A 69 6.34 -11.43 -22.95
C ASP A 69 6.07 -10.57 -24.21
N ASN A 70 5.50 -9.38 -24.04
CA ASN A 70 5.28 -8.42 -25.13
C ASN A 70 6.55 -7.56 -25.36
N GLN A 71 7.40 -7.97 -26.31
CA GLN A 71 8.70 -7.33 -26.59
C GLN A 71 8.62 -5.85 -27.03
N GLU A 72 7.52 -5.42 -27.66
CA GLU A 72 7.33 -4.02 -28.08
C GLU A 72 6.83 -3.13 -26.93
N GLU A 73 5.89 -3.62 -26.12
CA GLU A 73 5.34 -2.88 -24.97
C GLU A 73 6.31 -2.81 -23.79
N SER A 74 7.14 -3.85 -23.59
CA SER A 74 8.16 -3.91 -22.54
C SER A 74 9.21 -2.79 -22.65
N LYS A 75 9.41 -2.21 -23.84
CA LYS A 75 10.28 -1.03 -24.01
C LYS A 75 9.73 0.22 -23.32
N THR A 76 8.43 0.27 -23.05
CA THR A 76 7.75 1.42 -22.42
C THR A 76 7.43 1.22 -20.95
N GLY A 77 7.79 0.06 -20.38
CA GLY A 77 7.55 -0.32 -18.99
C GLY A 77 6.60 -1.51 -18.86
N THR A 78 6.75 -2.25 -17.78
CA THR A 78 6.03 -3.48 -17.44
C THR A 78 5.31 -3.33 -16.11
N ILE A 79 4.45 -4.28 -15.77
CA ILE A 79 3.82 -4.36 -14.45
C ILE A 79 4.81 -4.24 -13.28
N LEU A 80 6.04 -4.77 -13.40
CA LEU A 80 7.06 -4.64 -12.36
C LEU A 80 7.45 -3.19 -12.10
N ASP A 81 7.54 -2.37 -13.15
CA ASP A 81 7.83 -0.94 -13.02
C ASP A 81 6.71 -0.22 -12.25
N SER A 82 5.45 -0.60 -12.50
CA SER A 82 4.29 -0.09 -11.74
C SER A 82 4.32 -0.51 -10.28
N LEU A 83 4.62 -1.78 -10.01
CA LEU A 83 4.75 -2.28 -8.64
C LEU A 83 5.85 -1.54 -7.88
N ASP A 84 7.03 -1.39 -8.48
CA ASP A 84 8.15 -0.68 -7.86
C ASP A 84 7.82 0.81 -7.64
N PHE A 85 7.18 1.45 -8.61
CA PHE A 85 6.72 2.83 -8.48
C PHE A 85 5.75 3.01 -7.30
N ILE A 86 4.68 2.20 -7.23
CA ILE A 86 3.66 2.34 -6.18
C ILE A 86 4.23 1.95 -4.81
N LEU A 87 5.01 0.87 -4.72
CA LEU A 87 5.58 0.41 -3.45
C LEU A 87 6.62 1.39 -2.90
N LEU A 88 7.42 2.02 -3.78
CA LEU A 88 8.32 3.11 -3.38
C LEU A 88 7.51 4.31 -2.87
N ASN A 89 6.47 4.71 -3.59
CA ASN A 89 5.62 5.83 -3.18
C ASN A 89 4.92 5.54 -1.83
N PHE A 90 4.41 4.32 -1.66
CA PHE A 90 3.82 3.83 -0.41
C PHE A 90 4.81 3.90 0.75
N SER A 91 6.02 3.37 0.59
CA SER A 91 7.07 3.41 1.62
C SER A 91 7.37 4.85 2.05
N GLU A 92 7.56 5.75 1.10
CA GLU A 92 7.85 7.16 1.40
C GLU A 92 6.67 7.89 2.04
N MET A 93 5.43 7.62 1.59
CA MET A 93 4.22 8.18 2.20
C MET A 93 4.03 7.65 3.63
N ASN A 94 4.27 6.36 3.89
CA ASN A 94 4.19 5.79 5.23
C ASN A 94 5.22 6.44 6.17
N LYS A 95 6.47 6.61 5.72
CA LYS A 95 7.52 7.31 6.48
C LYS A 95 7.12 8.75 6.83
N LEU A 96 6.59 9.50 5.86
CA LEU A 96 6.11 10.87 6.09
C LEU A 96 4.96 10.88 7.10
N TRP A 97 4.01 9.98 6.96
CA TRP A 97 2.85 9.88 7.84
C TRP A 97 3.22 9.50 9.27
N VAL A 98 4.15 8.57 9.47
CA VAL A 98 4.69 8.22 10.79
C VAL A 98 5.50 9.38 11.38
N ARG A 99 6.27 10.10 10.55
CA ARG A 99 7.02 11.29 10.99
C ARG A 99 6.12 12.38 11.56
N MET A 100 4.85 12.48 11.13
CA MET A 100 3.88 13.42 11.71
C MET A 100 3.71 13.24 13.23
N GLN A 101 3.90 12.02 13.75
CA GLN A 101 3.80 11.74 15.19
C GLN A 101 4.74 12.61 16.03
N TYR A 102 5.93 12.88 15.48
CA TYR A 102 7.05 13.53 16.17
C TYR A 102 7.19 15.01 15.84
N GLN A 103 6.32 15.58 15.00
CA GLN A 103 6.36 17.01 14.69
C GLN A 103 5.66 17.83 15.77
N GLY A 104 6.21 18.98 16.14
CA GLY A 104 5.58 19.89 17.11
C GLY A 104 5.72 19.48 18.57
N HIS A 105 4.96 20.13 19.46
CA HIS A 105 5.11 19.98 20.91
C HIS A 105 4.33 18.79 21.47
N THR A 106 4.83 18.17 22.54
CA THR A 106 4.19 16.99 23.18
C THR A 106 2.75 17.26 23.62
N ARG A 107 2.39 18.49 24.01
CA ARG A 107 1.02 18.87 24.40
C ARG A 107 -0.01 18.71 23.27
N ASP A 108 0.43 18.75 22.02
CA ASP A 108 -0.43 18.67 20.83
C ASP A 108 -0.58 17.23 20.32
N LEU A 109 -0.14 16.23 21.09
CA LEU A 109 -0.14 14.80 20.69
C LEU A 109 -1.51 14.33 20.21
N GLN A 110 -2.56 14.55 20.99
CA GLN A 110 -3.92 14.10 20.65
C GLN A 110 -4.41 14.72 19.33
N ARG A 111 -4.13 16.01 19.13
CA ARG A 111 -4.46 16.71 17.88
C ARG A 111 -3.73 16.09 16.69
N ARG A 112 -2.44 15.77 16.83
CA ARG A 112 -1.66 15.13 15.77
C ARG A 112 -2.16 13.73 15.44
N GLU A 113 -2.49 12.94 16.45
CA GLU A 113 -3.05 11.61 16.21
C GLU A 113 -4.38 11.68 15.46
N GLN A 114 -5.22 12.67 15.77
CA GLN A 114 -6.46 12.93 15.03
C GLN A 114 -6.19 13.33 13.57
N GLU A 115 -5.31 14.31 13.34
CA GLU A 115 -4.91 14.73 11.99
C GLU A 115 -4.30 13.56 11.19
N ARG A 116 -3.49 12.70 11.85
CA ARG A 116 -2.93 11.49 11.23
C ARG A 116 -4.02 10.49 10.84
N ARG A 117 -5.05 10.28 11.67
CA ARG A 117 -6.19 9.41 11.33
C ARG A 117 -6.99 9.94 10.15
N GLU A 118 -7.15 11.26 10.02
CA GLU A 118 -7.83 11.86 8.87
C GLU A 118 -7.05 11.66 7.56
N LEU A 119 -5.71 11.74 7.62
CA LEU A 119 -4.84 11.63 6.45
C LEU A 119 -4.50 10.18 6.07
N ARG A 120 -4.91 9.18 6.86
CA ARG A 120 -4.59 7.75 6.62
C ARG A 120 -4.97 7.28 5.20
N ILE A 121 -6.07 7.80 4.67
CA ILE A 121 -6.57 7.48 3.32
C ILE A 121 -5.57 7.82 2.22
N LEU A 122 -4.73 8.85 2.41
CA LEU A 122 -3.70 9.21 1.42
C LEU A 122 -2.67 8.08 1.26
N VAL A 123 -2.29 7.45 2.37
CA VAL A 123 -1.34 6.32 2.35
C VAL A 123 -2.03 5.08 1.78
N GLY A 124 -3.25 4.77 2.25
CA GLY A 124 -4.02 3.60 1.82
C GLY A 124 -4.39 3.60 0.33
N THR A 125 -4.49 4.78 -0.30
CA THR A 125 -4.74 4.89 -1.75
C THR A 125 -3.67 4.17 -2.59
N ASN A 126 -2.43 4.03 -2.09
CA ASN A 126 -1.41 3.22 -2.76
C ASN A 126 -1.79 1.73 -2.79
N LEU A 127 -2.35 1.20 -1.71
CA LEU A 127 -2.79 -0.20 -1.64
C LEU A 127 -3.97 -0.44 -2.57
N VAL A 128 -4.92 0.52 -2.62
CA VAL A 128 -6.03 0.49 -3.59
C VAL A 128 -5.50 0.45 -5.01
N ARG A 129 -4.49 1.28 -5.32
CA ARG A 129 -3.90 1.27 -6.66
C ARG A 129 -3.25 -0.07 -7.00
N LEU A 130 -2.58 -0.73 -6.03
CA LEU A 130 -1.98 -2.04 -6.24
C LEU A 130 -3.04 -3.13 -6.53
N SER A 131 -4.21 -3.08 -5.87
CA SER A 131 -5.29 -4.03 -6.12
C SER A 131 -6.02 -3.81 -7.45
N GLU A 132 -5.91 -2.61 -8.03
CA GLU A 132 -6.54 -2.25 -9.30
C GLU A 132 -5.71 -2.68 -10.53
N LEU A 133 -4.47 -3.15 -10.34
CA LEU A 133 -3.62 -3.64 -11.43
C LEU A 133 -4.04 -5.07 -11.84
N GLU A 134 -4.47 -5.23 -13.08
CA GLU A 134 -5.01 -6.49 -13.61
C GLU A 134 -3.96 -7.59 -13.65
N CYS A 135 -2.70 -7.25 -13.96
CA CYS A 135 -1.61 -8.20 -14.02
C CYS A 135 -1.05 -8.60 -12.64
N VAL A 136 -1.60 -8.11 -11.52
CA VAL A 136 -1.19 -8.56 -10.18
C VAL A 136 -2.00 -9.78 -9.80
N ASN A 137 -1.49 -10.97 -10.17
CA ASN A 137 -2.04 -12.26 -9.76
C ASN A 137 -1.62 -12.66 -8.32
N VAL A 138 -2.19 -13.76 -7.83
CA VAL A 138 -1.92 -14.28 -6.47
C VAL A 138 -0.43 -14.55 -6.21
N GLU A 139 0.31 -15.00 -7.23
CA GLU A 139 1.74 -15.32 -7.10
C GLU A 139 2.58 -14.05 -6.94
N ARG A 140 2.34 -13.03 -7.77
CA ARG A 140 2.97 -11.71 -7.63
C ARG A 140 2.59 -11.03 -6.32
N TYR A 141 1.34 -11.19 -5.90
CA TYR A 141 0.90 -10.68 -4.61
C TYR A 141 1.70 -11.32 -3.47
N LYS A 142 1.78 -12.66 -3.44
CA LYS A 142 2.48 -13.42 -2.41
C LYS A 142 3.99 -13.17 -2.38
N THR A 143 4.63 -13.06 -3.54
CA THR A 143 6.10 -13.00 -3.66
C THR A 143 6.66 -11.59 -3.66
N ILE A 144 5.89 -10.58 -4.10
CA ILE A 144 6.38 -9.20 -4.27
C ILE A 144 5.57 -8.22 -3.44
N VAL A 145 4.26 -8.15 -3.65
CA VAL A 145 3.42 -7.06 -3.12
C VAL A 145 3.27 -7.16 -1.61
N LEU A 146 2.77 -8.28 -1.10
CA LEU A 146 2.50 -8.49 0.32
C LEU A 146 3.78 -8.40 1.16
N PRO A 147 4.92 -9.05 0.80
CA PRO A 147 6.15 -8.94 1.58
C PRO A 147 6.65 -7.50 1.70
N LYS A 148 6.66 -6.74 0.59
CA LYS A 148 7.09 -5.33 0.60
C LYS A 148 6.15 -4.45 1.42
N ILE A 149 4.83 -4.69 1.40
CA ILE A 149 3.89 -3.96 2.26
C ILE A 149 4.13 -4.32 3.74
N MET A 150 4.21 -5.61 4.05
CA MET A 150 4.39 -6.11 5.43
C MET A 150 5.70 -5.62 6.05
N GLU A 151 6.78 -5.56 5.26
CA GLU A 151 8.05 -4.97 5.70
C GLU A 151 7.86 -3.53 6.20
N GLN A 152 7.10 -2.70 5.47
CA GLN A 152 6.83 -1.32 5.89
C GLN A 152 5.91 -1.24 7.11
N VAL A 153 4.93 -2.14 7.22
CA VAL A 153 4.00 -2.20 8.35
C VAL A 153 4.74 -2.58 9.63
N VAL A 154 5.53 -3.65 9.61
CA VAL A 154 6.29 -4.09 10.79
C VAL A 154 7.38 -3.09 11.16
N SER A 155 8.13 -2.60 10.17
CA SER A 155 9.29 -1.72 10.42
C SER A 155 8.90 -0.34 10.94
N CYS A 156 7.68 0.14 10.69
CA CYS A 156 7.30 1.49 11.09
C CYS A 156 7.09 1.67 12.60
N ARG A 157 6.81 0.58 13.34
CA ARG A 157 6.62 0.56 14.81
C ARG A 157 5.67 1.64 15.34
N ASP A 158 4.67 2.00 14.54
CA ASP A 158 3.67 3.02 14.87
C ASP A 158 2.27 2.37 14.94
N PRO A 159 1.60 2.38 16.11
CA PRO A 159 0.35 1.67 16.28
C PRO A 159 -0.79 2.14 15.35
N ILE A 160 -0.90 3.45 15.11
CA ILE A 160 -1.94 4.01 14.23
C ILE A 160 -1.74 3.54 12.79
N ALA A 161 -0.49 3.55 12.33
CA ALA A 161 -0.15 3.09 10.99
C ALA A 161 -0.33 1.58 10.84
N GLN A 162 0.15 0.81 11.81
CA GLN A 162 0.05 -0.66 11.79
C GLN A 162 -1.41 -1.12 11.80
N GLU A 163 -2.24 -0.58 12.69
CA GLU A 163 -3.67 -0.93 12.76
C GLU A 163 -4.38 -0.62 11.44
N TYR A 164 -4.23 0.61 10.94
CA TYR A 164 -4.89 1.01 9.70
C TYR A 164 -4.41 0.22 8.47
N LEU A 165 -3.10 0.03 8.31
CA LEU A 165 -2.57 -0.64 7.12
C LEU A 165 -2.93 -2.12 7.08
N MET A 166 -2.95 -2.80 8.23
CA MET A 166 -3.40 -4.20 8.31
C MET A 166 -4.88 -4.33 7.95
N GLU A 167 -5.74 -3.47 8.49
CA GLU A 167 -7.16 -3.43 8.09
C GLU A 167 -7.33 -3.08 6.62
N CYS A 168 -6.53 -2.15 6.09
CA CYS A 168 -6.59 -1.73 4.70
C CYS A 168 -6.21 -2.89 3.75
N ILE A 169 -5.20 -3.69 4.08
CA ILE A 169 -4.86 -4.91 3.33
C ILE A 169 -6.05 -5.87 3.31
N ILE A 170 -6.67 -6.11 4.47
CA ILE A 170 -7.87 -6.95 4.61
C ILE A 170 -9.05 -6.38 3.84
N GLN A 171 -9.16 -5.08 3.58
CA GLN A 171 -10.30 -4.50 2.86
C GLN A 171 -10.09 -4.45 1.35
N VAL A 172 -8.85 -4.24 0.91
CA VAL A 172 -8.54 -3.84 -0.47
C VAL A 172 -8.22 -5.02 -1.38
N PHE A 173 -7.46 -6.02 -0.91
CA PHE A 173 -7.05 -7.15 -1.76
C PHE A 173 -8.11 -8.25 -1.80
N PRO A 174 -8.26 -9.05 -2.87
CA PRO A 174 -9.27 -10.11 -3.00
C PRO A 174 -9.20 -11.23 -1.94
N ASP A 175 -10.32 -11.94 -1.74
CA ASP A 175 -10.41 -13.04 -0.75
C ASP A 175 -9.44 -14.20 -1.06
N GLU A 176 -9.30 -14.53 -2.34
CA GLU A 176 -8.36 -15.56 -2.82
C GLU A 176 -6.92 -15.28 -2.39
N TYR A 177 -6.55 -13.99 -2.29
CA TYR A 177 -5.18 -13.61 -1.92
C TYR A 177 -4.98 -13.84 -0.43
N HIS A 178 -5.98 -13.47 0.39
CA HIS A 178 -5.96 -13.73 1.83
C HIS A 178 -5.89 -15.22 2.15
N LEU A 179 -6.63 -16.07 1.42
CA LEU A 179 -6.58 -17.53 1.61
C LEU A 179 -5.17 -18.09 1.33
N ASN A 180 -4.46 -17.55 0.34
CA ASN A 180 -3.13 -18.01 -0.05
C ASN A 180 -1.97 -17.40 0.77
N THR A 181 -2.26 -16.38 1.59
CA THR A 181 -1.26 -15.67 2.40
C THR A 181 -1.64 -15.55 3.87
N LEU A 182 -2.58 -16.37 4.35
CA LEU A 182 -3.13 -16.28 5.71
C LEU A 182 -2.04 -16.46 6.77
N ASN A 183 -1.15 -17.44 6.57
CA ASN A 183 -0.06 -17.73 7.48
C ASN A 183 0.93 -16.55 7.57
N GLU A 184 1.32 -15.97 6.45
CA GLU A 184 2.21 -14.82 6.38
C GLU A 184 1.58 -13.59 7.05
N PHE A 185 0.28 -13.36 6.83
CA PHE A 185 -0.46 -12.28 7.45
C PHE A 185 -0.54 -12.43 8.98
N LEU A 186 -0.90 -13.62 9.48
CA LEU A 186 -1.00 -13.90 10.92
C LEU A 186 0.37 -13.86 11.60
N LYS A 187 1.44 -14.29 10.92
CA LYS A 187 2.82 -14.12 11.40
C LYS A 187 3.15 -12.63 11.58
N ALA A 188 2.82 -11.79 10.60
CA ALA A 188 3.05 -10.35 10.70
C ALA A 188 2.24 -9.70 11.83
N CYS A 189 1.03 -10.19 12.15
CA CYS A 189 0.25 -9.72 13.30
C CYS A 189 1.02 -9.84 14.63
N ARG A 190 1.87 -10.86 14.78
CA ARG A 190 2.69 -11.06 16.00
C ARG A 190 3.86 -10.10 16.12
N GLU A 191 4.28 -9.51 15.01
CA GLU A 191 5.38 -8.54 14.96
C GLU A 191 4.90 -7.09 15.12
N LEU A 192 3.59 -6.88 15.24
CA LEU A 192 3.00 -5.56 15.47
C LEU A 192 3.33 -5.04 16.87
N SER A 193 3.27 -3.73 17.02
CA SER A 193 3.52 -3.07 18.29
C SER A 193 2.45 -3.49 19.32
N PRO A 194 2.78 -3.62 20.62
CA PRO A 194 1.84 -4.11 21.64
C PRO A 194 0.62 -3.20 21.85
N ASN A 195 0.69 -1.95 21.40
CA ASN A 195 -0.41 -0.98 21.48
C ASN A 195 -1.39 -1.07 20.29
N VAL A 196 -1.15 -1.96 19.32
CA VAL A 196 -2.06 -2.19 18.19
C VAL A 196 -3.24 -3.02 18.66
N ASN A 197 -4.46 -2.65 18.27
CA ASN A 197 -5.63 -3.47 18.55
C ASN A 197 -5.73 -4.64 17.57
N ILE A 198 -4.94 -5.69 17.81
CA ILE A 198 -4.89 -6.89 16.96
C ILE A 198 -6.27 -7.58 16.89
N ARG A 199 -7.08 -7.48 17.94
CA ARG A 199 -8.43 -8.05 17.96
C ARG A 199 -9.30 -7.50 16.83
N ASN A 200 -9.26 -6.19 16.57
CA ASN A 200 -10.05 -5.59 15.48
C ASN A 200 -9.59 -6.10 14.11
N ILE A 201 -8.28 -6.21 13.90
CA ILE A 201 -7.69 -6.75 12.68
C ILE A 201 -8.17 -8.19 12.44
N LEU A 202 -8.12 -9.04 13.47
CA LEU A 202 -8.56 -10.44 13.38
C LEU A 202 -10.06 -10.56 13.13
N ILE A 203 -10.89 -9.76 13.80
CA ILE A 203 -12.34 -9.72 13.55
C ILE A 203 -12.60 -9.35 12.09
N SER A 204 -11.95 -8.30 11.57
CA SER A 204 -12.12 -7.87 10.18
C SER A 204 -11.75 -8.97 9.19
N LEU A 205 -10.70 -9.77 9.46
CA LEU A 205 -10.28 -10.87 8.61
C LEU A 205 -11.27 -12.04 8.66
N ILE A 206 -11.71 -12.42 9.86
CA ILE A 206 -12.67 -13.52 10.06
C ILE A 206 -14.02 -13.18 9.43
N ASP A 207 -14.53 -11.97 9.65
CA ASP A 207 -15.80 -11.52 9.06
C ASP A 207 -15.74 -11.58 7.54
N ARG A 208 -14.61 -11.15 6.96
CA ARG A 208 -14.38 -11.18 5.52
C ARG A 208 -14.37 -12.61 4.96
N LEU A 209 -13.60 -13.52 5.56
CA LEU A 209 -13.52 -14.91 5.10
C LEU A 209 -14.85 -15.66 5.34
N THR A 210 -15.56 -15.34 6.42
CA THR A 210 -16.89 -15.90 6.69
C THR A 210 -17.89 -15.45 5.62
N ALA A 211 -17.88 -14.17 5.25
CA ALA A 211 -18.70 -13.65 4.16
C ALA A 211 -18.35 -14.30 2.81
N TYR A 212 -17.07 -14.60 2.56
CA TYR A 212 -16.65 -15.35 1.38
C TYR A 212 -17.23 -16.78 1.39
N SER A 213 -17.10 -17.50 2.51
CA SER A 213 -17.57 -18.89 2.63
C SER A 213 -19.08 -19.10 2.49
N THR A 214 -19.86 -18.08 2.82
CA THR A 214 -21.34 -18.12 2.73
C THR A 214 -21.86 -17.70 1.36
N ARG A 215 -20.97 -17.26 0.44
CA ARG A 215 -21.35 -16.82 -0.91
C ARG A 215 -21.59 -18.03 -1.82
N GLU A 216 -22.80 -18.15 -2.35
CA GLU A 216 -23.17 -19.23 -3.28
C GLU A 216 -22.18 -19.31 -4.47
N GLY A 217 -21.64 -20.51 -4.74
CA GLY A 217 -20.68 -20.76 -5.83
C GLY A 217 -19.19 -20.70 -5.44
N THR A 218 -18.82 -20.28 -4.22
CA THR A 218 -17.42 -20.22 -3.76
C THR A 218 -16.92 -21.48 -3.05
N GLN A 219 -17.81 -22.43 -2.73
CA GLN A 219 -17.45 -23.70 -2.09
C GLN A 219 -16.45 -24.55 -2.90
N GLN A 220 -16.33 -24.31 -4.21
CA GLN A 220 -15.32 -24.95 -5.08
C GLN A 220 -13.97 -24.22 -5.08
N ASN A 221 -13.90 -22.98 -4.59
CA ASN A 221 -12.71 -22.13 -4.63
C ASN A 221 -11.99 -22.02 -3.28
N ILE A 222 -12.63 -22.45 -2.17
CA ILE A 222 -11.92 -22.70 -0.93
C ILE A 222 -11.18 -24.03 -1.16
N PRO A 223 -9.84 -24.04 -1.22
CA PRO A 223 -9.13 -25.29 -1.42
C PRO A 223 -9.47 -26.21 -0.25
N GLU A 224 -9.81 -27.48 -0.52
CA GLU A 224 -10.08 -28.49 0.53
C GLU A 224 -8.90 -28.61 1.53
N ASN A 225 -7.71 -28.15 1.14
CA ASN A 225 -6.48 -28.08 1.94
C ASN A 225 -6.35 -26.86 2.87
N VAL A 226 -7.25 -25.87 2.83
CA VAL A 226 -7.17 -24.73 3.77
C VAL A 226 -8.05 -25.04 4.96
N GLU A 227 -7.48 -25.70 5.96
CA GLU A 227 -8.08 -25.91 7.28
C GLU A 227 -8.12 -24.58 8.04
N LEU A 228 -8.97 -23.65 7.58
CA LEU A 228 -9.09 -22.29 8.11
C LEU A 228 -9.26 -22.30 9.62
N PHE A 229 -10.09 -23.20 10.13
CA PHE A 229 -10.32 -23.33 11.57
C PHE A 229 -9.05 -23.74 12.33
N GLU A 230 -8.26 -24.67 11.80
CA GLU A 230 -7.02 -25.12 12.46
C GLU A 230 -5.96 -24.02 12.41
N ILE A 231 -5.76 -23.39 11.25
CA ILE A 231 -4.84 -22.26 11.08
C ILE A 231 -5.20 -21.12 12.03
N PHE A 232 -6.48 -20.73 12.08
CA PHE A 232 -6.91 -19.68 13.01
C PHE A 232 -6.76 -20.13 14.46
N SER A 233 -7.15 -21.36 14.81
CA SER A 233 -7.04 -21.85 16.19
C SER A 233 -5.60 -21.90 16.68
N GLU A 234 -4.65 -22.35 15.85
CA GLU A 234 -3.23 -22.41 16.18
C GLU A 234 -2.63 -21.00 16.26
N GLN A 235 -2.81 -20.19 15.21
CA GLN A 235 -2.16 -18.87 15.13
C GLN A 235 -2.79 -17.84 16.07
N ILE A 236 -4.11 -17.85 16.30
CA ILE A 236 -4.75 -16.96 17.29
C ILE A 236 -4.26 -17.29 18.70
N ALA A 237 -4.09 -18.58 19.03
CA ALA A 237 -3.54 -18.98 20.32
C ALA A 237 -2.09 -18.50 20.52
N GLU A 238 -1.32 -18.37 19.43
CA GLU A 238 0.02 -17.78 19.45
C GLU A 238 0.02 -16.25 19.47
N VAL A 239 -0.97 -15.59 18.88
CA VAL A 239 -1.10 -14.12 18.82
C VAL A 239 -1.61 -13.52 20.12
N ILE A 240 -2.44 -14.26 20.89
CA ILE A 240 -3.04 -13.80 22.15
C ILE A 240 -2.12 -14.02 23.37
N LYS A 241 -1.01 -14.75 23.23
CA LYS A 241 0.00 -14.93 24.29
C LYS A 241 0.89 -13.70 24.45
#